data_AF-A0A7S1CWV3-F1
#
_entry.id   AF-A0A7S1CWV3-F1
#
_cell.length_a   1.000
_cell.length_b   1.000
_cell.length_c   1.000
_cell.angle_alpha   90.00
_cell.angle_beta   90.00
_cell.angle_gamma   90.00
#
_symmetry.space_group_name_H-M   'P 1'
#
loop_
_entity.id
_entity.type
_entity.pdbx_description
1 polymer ?
#
loop_
_entity_poly.entity_id
_entity_poly.type
_entity_poly.pdbx_seq_one_letter_code
_entity_poly.pdbx_strand_id
1 'polypeptide(L)'
;TYEENSPIDFDYWITDGLYGSMNCLMYDHATLAPRALVLNDDGKQRPLRRSTVFGPTCDGLDTVLREYSLPEMEVGDWLMFPGMGAYTLCGASKFNGINAVDVPTFYVCSKNP
;
A
#
# COMPACT_ATOMS: atom_id res chain seq x y z
N THR A 1 -14.13 -19.94 -5.91
CA THR A 1 -13.14 -21.04 -6.01
C THR A 1 -11.84 -20.41 -6.46
N TYR A 2 -10.88 -20.32 -5.55
CA TYR A 2 -9.57 -19.75 -5.86
C TYR A 2 -8.78 -20.80 -6.63
N GLU A 3 -8.39 -20.52 -7.87
CA GLU A 3 -7.39 -21.33 -8.56
C GLU A 3 -6.01 -20.91 -8.04
N GLU A 4 -5.40 -21.75 -7.21
CA GLU A 4 -4.06 -21.59 -6.62
C GLU A 4 -2.92 -21.40 -7.66
N ASN A 5 -3.21 -21.41 -8.97
CA ASN A 5 -2.23 -21.32 -10.05
C ASN A 5 -2.60 -20.35 -11.19
N SER A 6 -3.58 -19.47 -11.01
CA SER A 6 -3.73 -18.37 -11.98
C SER A 6 -2.45 -17.51 -11.94
N PRO A 7 -2.01 -16.87 -13.04
CA PRO A 7 -0.86 -15.96 -13.00
C PRO A 7 -1.14 -14.73 -12.14
N ILE A 8 -0.14 -14.25 -11.39
CA ILE A 8 -0.16 -12.86 -10.90
C ILE A 8 -0.20 -11.98 -12.15
N ASP A 9 -1.16 -11.07 -12.21
CA ASP A 9 -1.38 -10.25 -13.40
C ASP A 9 -0.48 -9.01 -13.37
N PHE A 10 -0.27 -8.43 -12.18
CA PHE A 10 0.48 -7.17 -12.03
C PHE A 10 1.27 -7.10 -10.72
N ASP A 11 2.46 -6.53 -10.81
CA ASP A 11 3.29 -6.17 -9.67
C ASP A 11 3.43 -4.63 -9.62
N TYR A 12 3.22 -4.07 -8.42
CA TYR A 12 3.29 -2.63 -8.18
C TYR A 12 4.31 -2.30 -7.10
N TRP A 13 5.10 -1.24 -7.31
CA TRP A 13 6.03 -0.71 -6.32
C TRP A 13 5.53 0.64 -5.83
N ILE A 14 5.32 0.75 -4.52
CA ILE A 14 4.92 1.99 -3.87
C ILE A 14 6.10 2.64 -3.13
N THR A 15 5.91 3.88 -2.69
CA THR A 15 6.96 4.70 -2.10
C THR A 15 7.16 4.51 -0.60
N ASP A 16 6.40 3.61 0.02
CA ASP A 16 6.48 3.28 1.45
C ASP A 16 6.26 1.76 1.62
N GLY A 17 6.78 1.17 2.69
CA GLY A 17 6.84 -0.28 2.84
C GLY A 17 7.02 -0.75 4.28
N LEU A 18 7.45 -2.00 4.44
CA LEU A 18 7.62 -2.64 5.75
C LEU A 18 8.65 -1.93 6.62
N TYR A 19 9.65 -1.29 6.02
CA TYR A 19 10.66 -0.53 6.74
C TYR A 19 10.22 0.89 7.12
N GLY A 20 9.04 1.31 6.63
CA GLY A 20 8.43 2.61 6.87
C GLY A 20 7.07 2.46 7.58
N SER A 21 5.99 3.00 7.02
CA SER A 21 4.68 3.02 7.69
C SER A 21 4.04 1.64 7.84
N MET A 22 4.39 0.67 6.99
CA MET A 22 3.78 -0.66 6.97
C MET A 22 4.51 -1.68 7.86
N ASN A 23 5.43 -1.22 8.72
CA ASN A 23 6.07 -2.09 9.73
C ASN A 23 5.05 -2.76 10.67
N CYS A 24 3.86 -2.17 10.84
CA CYS A 24 2.74 -2.74 11.58
C CYS A 24 2.31 -4.13 11.07
N LEU A 25 2.54 -4.46 9.80
CA LEU A 25 2.31 -5.82 9.27
C LEU A 25 3.16 -6.87 10.00
N MET A 26 4.40 -6.50 10.34
CA MET A 26 5.37 -7.38 10.98
C MET A 26 5.27 -7.34 12.50
N TYR A 27 5.18 -6.14 13.08
CA TYR A 27 5.28 -5.95 14.53
C TYR A 27 3.93 -5.93 15.26
N ASP A 28 2.84 -5.53 14.59
CA ASP A 28 1.51 -5.41 15.18
C ASP A 28 0.51 -6.42 14.58
N HIS A 29 0.96 -7.21 13.59
CA HIS A 29 0.13 -8.15 12.84
C HIS A 29 -1.11 -7.49 12.22
N ALA A 30 -0.97 -6.24 11.79
CA ALA A 30 -2.05 -5.50 11.16
C ALA A 30 -2.54 -6.18 9.87
N THR A 31 -3.82 -5.99 9.55
CA THR A 31 -4.37 -6.38 8.24
C THR A 31 -4.70 -5.12 7.47
N LEU A 32 -4.20 -5.02 6.23
CA LEU A 32 -4.44 -3.86 5.37
C LEU A 32 -5.64 -4.09 4.45
N ALA A 33 -6.40 -3.02 4.21
CA ALA A 33 -7.48 -2.98 3.24
C ALA A 33 -7.36 -1.71 2.39
N PRO A 34 -6.38 -1.66 1.46
CA PRO A 34 -6.14 -0.48 0.65
C PRO A 34 -7.30 -0.17 -0.29
N ARG A 35 -7.32 1.07 -0.79
CA ARG A 35 -8.18 1.52 -1.88
C ARG A 35 -7.32 2.08 -2.99
N ALA A 36 -7.50 1.59 -4.20
CA ALA A 36 -6.91 2.20 -5.39
C ALA A 36 -7.61 3.53 -5.68
N LEU A 37 -6.82 4.57 -5.88
CA LEU A 37 -7.24 5.91 -6.30
C LEU A 37 -6.57 6.18 -7.65
N VAL A 38 -7.33 5.92 -8.71
CA VAL A 38 -6.88 6.07 -10.10
C VAL A 38 -6.98 7.53 -10.52
N LEU A 39 -5.88 8.11 -11.03
CA LEU A 39 -5.93 9.45 -11.63
C LEU A 39 -6.69 9.39 -12.95
N ASN A 40 -7.46 10.44 -13.23
CA ASN A 40 -8.28 10.54 -14.43
C ASN A 40 -9.26 9.36 -14.56
N ASP A 41 -9.87 8.95 -13.45
CA ASP A 41 -10.94 7.96 -13.45
C ASP A 41 -12.03 8.37 -14.44
N ASP A 42 -12.22 7.57 -15.49
CA ASP A 42 -13.22 7.76 -16.53
C ASP A 42 -14.60 7.24 -16.09
N GLY A 43 -14.74 6.85 -14.82
CA GLY A 43 -15.94 6.29 -14.21
C GLY A 43 -16.21 4.85 -14.64
N LYS A 44 -15.33 4.24 -15.44
CA LYS A 44 -15.49 2.86 -15.87
C LYS A 44 -14.91 1.93 -14.83
N GLN A 45 -15.67 0.90 -14.48
CA GLN A 45 -15.16 -0.17 -13.65
C GLN A 45 -14.05 -0.92 -14.39
N ARG A 46 -12.83 -0.82 -13.86
CA ARG A 46 -11.71 -1.67 -14.29
C ARG A 46 -11.86 -3.04 -13.63
N PRO A 47 -11.65 -4.13 -14.38
CA PRO A 47 -11.76 -5.46 -13.80
C PRO A 47 -10.64 -5.67 -12.77
N LEU A 48 -10.96 -6.34 -11.67
CA LEU A 48 -9.98 -6.69 -10.66
C LEU A 48 -9.06 -7.81 -11.17
N ARG A 49 -7.80 -7.74 -10.75
CA ARG A 49 -6.69 -8.58 -11.17
C ARG A 49 -5.88 -8.94 -9.94
N ARG A 50 -5.29 -10.14 -9.92
CA ARG A 50 -4.49 -10.57 -8.76
C ARG A 50 -3.13 -9.90 -8.85
N SER A 51 -2.78 -9.15 -7.81
CA SER A 51 -1.61 -8.27 -7.82
C SER A 51 -0.77 -8.38 -6.56
N THR A 52 0.51 -8.08 -6.70
CA THR A 52 1.44 -7.94 -5.57
C THR A 52 1.85 -6.48 -5.42
N VAL A 53 1.90 -5.99 -4.19
CA VAL A 53 2.37 -4.63 -3.89
C VAL A 53 3.63 -4.73 -3.05
N PHE A 54 4.72 -4.21 -3.60
CA PHE A 54 6.03 -4.15 -2.99
C PHE A 54 6.29 -2.75 -2.42
N GLY A 55 7.04 -2.70 -1.33
CA GLY A 55 7.65 -1.47 -0.86
C GLY A 55 8.86 -1.07 -1.73
N PRO A 56 9.47 0.07 -1.42
CA PRO A 56 10.50 0.68 -2.26
C PRO A 56 11.91 0.12 -2.05
N THR A 57 12.10 -0.82 -1.11
CA THR A 57 13.44 -1.27 -0.74
C THR A 57 13.95 -2.41 -1.64
N CYS A 58 15.24 -2.73 -1.52
CA CYS A 58 15.85 -3.85 -2.23
C CYS A 58 15.65 -5.20 -1.53
N ASP A 59 14.99 -5.20 -0.37
CA ASP A 59 14.72 -6.43 0.37
C ASP A 59 13.45 -7.10 -0.19
N GLY A 60 13.58 -8.36 -0.63
CA GLY A 60 12.44 -9.13 -1.14
C GLY A 60 11.35 -9.39 -0.09
N LEU A 61 11.65 -9.24 1.20
CA LEU A 61 10.64 -9.27 2.26
C LEU A 61 9.77 -8.03 2.29
N ASP A 62 10.18 -6.92 1.69
CA ASP A 62 9.42 -5.67 1.61
C ASP A 62 8.25 -5.78 0.62
N THR A 63 7.33 -6.68 0.95
CA THR A 63 6.09 -6.97 0.24
C THR A 63 4.93 -6.61 1.14
N VAL A 64 4.16 -5.59 0.76
CA VAL A 64 3.06 -5.04 1.55
C VAL A 64 1.77 -5.85 1.36
N LEU A 65 1.51 -6.31 0.14
CA LEU A 65 0.34 -7.13 -0.20
C LEU A 65 0.73 -8.24 -1.17
N ARG A 66 0.19 -9.44 -0.97
CA ARG A 66 0.36 -10.59 -1.86
C ARG A 66 -1.01 -11.04 -2.34
N GLU A 67 -1.11 -11.35 -3.63
CA GLU A 67 -2.32 -11.90 -4.27
C GLU A 67 -3.60 -11.05 -4.01
N TYR A 68 -3.43 -9.73 -3.88
CA TYR A 68 -4.53 -8.82 -3.58
C TYR A 68 -5.26 -8.43 -4.85
N SER A 69 -6.59 -8.38 -4.81
CA SER A 69 -7.40 -8.01 -5.97
C SER A 69 -7.41 -6.49 -6.14
N LEU A 70 -6.69 -5.98 -7.14
CA LEU A 70 -6.66 -4.56 -7.50
C LEU A 70 -7.16 -4.35 -8.93
N PRO A 71 -7.75 -3.20 -9.27
CA PRO A 71 -7.86 -2.81 -10.67
C PRO A 71 -6.46 -2.62 -11.27
N GLU A 72 -6.36 -2.61 -12.60
CA GLU A 72 -5.14 -2.18 -13.28
C GLU A 72 -4.83 -0.72 -12.91
N MET A 73 -3.61 -0.48 -12.43
CA MET A 73 -3.11 0.83 -11.99
C MET A 73 -1.91 1.25 -12.84
N GLU A 74 -1.73 2.55 -12.99
CA GLU A 74 -0.60 3.13 -13.72
C GLU A 74 0.34 3.88 -12.79
N VAL A 75 1.57 4.15 -13.26
CA VAL A 75 2.51 5.00 -12.53
C VAL A 75 1.90 6.39 -12.36
N GLY A 76 1.78 6.81 -11.10
CA GLY A 76 1.14 8.07 -10.72
C GLY A 76 -0.17 7.86 -9.95
N ASP A 77 -0.84 6.71 -10.13
CA ASP A 77 -2.00 6.32 -9.33
C ASP A 77 -1.60 6.10 -7.86
N TRP A 78 -2.58 6.25 -6.96
CA TRP A 78 -2.34 6.15 -5.51
C TRP A 78 -3.01 4.93 -4.90
N LEU A 79 -2.35 4.32 -3.92
CA LEU A 79 -2.98 3.38 -3.00
C LEU A 79 -3.18 4.08 -1.65
N MET A 80 -4.44 4.20 -1.23
CA MET A 80 -4.80 4.74 0.07
C MET A 80 -4.92 3.60 1.08
N PHE A 81 -4.20 3.68 2.19
CA PHE A 81 -4.26 2.72 3.29
C PHE A 81 -5.00 3.35 4.48
N PRO A 82 -6.31 3.09 4.66
CA PRO A 82 -7.05 3.59 5.82
C PRO A 82 -6.60 2.88 7.10
N GLY A 83 -6.81 3.52 8.26
CA GLY A 83 -6.52 2.90 9.57
C GLY A 83 -5.04 2.91 9.98
N MET A 84 -4.18 3.64 9.28
CA MET A 84 -2.72 3.65 9.50
C MET A 84 -2.25 4.59 10.64
N GLY A 85 -3.03 4.70 11.72
CA GLY A 85 -2.76 5.65 12.81
C GLY A 85 -1.97 5.10 14.01
N ALA A 86 -2.00 3.79 14.24
CA ALA A 86 -1.37 3.14 15.39
C ALA A 86 -0.25 2.20 14.94
N TYR A 87 0.88 2.21 15.64
CA TYR A 87 2.03 1.33 15.41
C TYR A 87 2.58 1.36 13.97
N THR A 88 2.38 2.48 13.26
CA THR A 88 2.90 2.74 11.91
C THR A 88 4.15 3.60 12.01
N LEU A 89 4.04 4.92 11.95
CA LEU A 89 5.19 5.84 11.89
C LEU A 89 6.16 5.70 13.06
N CYS A 90 5.70 5.28 14.24
CA CYS A 90 6.57 5.10 15.41
C CYS A 90 7.60 3.96 15.25
N GLY A 91 7.36 3.01 14.34
CA GLY A 91 8.29 1.91 14.01
C GLY A 91 9.07 2.12 12.71
N ALA A 92 8.90 3.27 12.04
CA ALA A 92 9.55 3.53 10.76
C ALA A 92 11.06 3.74 10.92
N SER A 93 11.80 3.41 9.85
CA SER A 93 13.26 3.56 9.77
C SER A 93 13.67 4.30 8.49
N LYS A 94 14.95 4.63 8.38
CA LYS A 94 15.56 5.16 7.15
C LYS A 94 16.33 4.09 6.36
N PHE A 95 15.82 2.86 6.37
CA PHE A 95 16.44 1.77 5.60
C PHE A 95 16.51 2.15 4.10
N ASN A 96 17.58 1.73 3.42
CA ASN A 96 17.93 2.17 2.06
C ASN A 96 18.02 3.69 1.85
N GLY A 97 18.14 4.49 2.91
CA GLY A 97 18.18 5.95 2.82
C GLY A 97 16.83 6.59 2.50
N ILE A 98 15.74 5.82 2.52
CA ILE A 98 14.39 6.29 2.21
C ILE A 98 13.84 7.03 3.44
N ASN A 99 13.33 8.25 3.25
CA ASN A 99 12.86 9.07 4.37
C ASN A 99 11.42 8.71 4.78
N ALA A 100 11.24 7.55 5.42
CA ALA A 100 9.92 7.09 5.89
C ALA A 100 9.56 7.57 7.31
N VAL A 101 10.47 8.24 8.02
CA VAL A 101 10.25 8.73 9.40
C VAL A 101 9.75 10.17 9.47
N ASP A 102 9.89 10.93 8.38
CA ASP A 102 9.53 12.34 8.28
C ASP A 102 8.56 12.53 7.11
N VAL A 103 7.44 11.83 7.19
CA VAL A 103 6.36 11.89 6.19
C VAL A 103 5.49 13.12 6.43
N PRO A 104 5.16 13.88 5.37
CA PRO A 104 4.22 15.00 5.47
C PRO A 104 2.90 14.57 6.11
N THR A 105 2.58 15.16 7.27
CA THR A 105 1.36 14.87 8.01
C THR A 105 0.43 16.07 7.96
N PHE A 106 -0.76 15.88 7.40
CA PHE A 106 -1.78 16.92 7.29
C PHE A 106 -2.91 16.62 8.28
N TYR A 107 -3.12 17.52 9.24
CA TYR A 107 -4.21 17.41 10.19
C TYR A 107 -5.48 18.05 9.61
N VAL A 108 -6.55 17.27 9.53
CA VAL A 108 -7.87 17.73 9.11
C VAL A 108 -8.87 17.45 10.23
N CYS A 109 -9.82 18.35 10.40
CA CYS A 109 -10.91 18.19 11.36
C CYS A 109 -12.21 18.46 10.62
N SER A 110 -13.05 17.43 10.44
CA SER A 110 -14.42 17.65 9.99
C SER A 110 -15.15 18.41 11.08
N LYS A 111 -15.70 19.58 10.76
CA LYS A 111 -16.79 20.12 11.56
C LYS A 111 -17.92 19.10 11.46
N ASN A 112 -18.45 18.63 12.59
CA ASN A 112 -19.50 17.60 12.59
C ASN A 112 -20.61 17.96 11.58
N PRO A 113 -21.19 16.96 10.90
CA PRO A 113 -22.33 17.15 10.00
C PRO A 113 -23.54 17.76 10.72
#